data_AF-A0A2N6B0Y3-F1
#
_entry.id   AF-A0A2N6B0Y3-F1
#
_cell.length_a   1.000
_cell.length_b   1.000
_cell.length_c   1.000
_cell.angle_alpha   90.00
_cell.angle_beta   90.00
_cell.angle_gamma   90.00
#
_symmetry.space_group_name_H-M   'P 1'
#
loop_
_entity.id
_entity.type
_entity.pdbx_description
1 polymer ?
#
loop_
_entity_poly.entity_id
_entity_poly.type
_entity_poly.pdbx_seq_one_letter_code
_entity_poly.pdbx_strand_id
1 'polypeptide(L)'
;MSLSETWPLAFILIAGALPTYFWRWLGVLLAGKLHEDSELLKWVKAVATTLIAGVIARLVLFPNGALVEVPLWLRIAAIAGGFTIAFMPRGHMLAGIVAGEVFLVVGALFFS
;
A
#
# COMPACT_ATOMS: atom_id res chain seq x y z
N MET A 1 24.37 23.79 -8.55
CA MET A 1 23.60 23.30 -7.40
C MET A 1 24.49 23.43 -6.18
N SER A 2 24.22 24.39 -5.31
CA SER A 2 25.07 24.63 -4.14
C SER A 2 24.85 23.54 -3.08
N LEU A 3 25.79 23.36 -2.16
CA LEU A 3 25.63 22.41 -1.03
C LEU A 3 24.41 22.74 -0.16
N SER A 4 23.99 24.01 -0.11
CA SER A 4 22.78 24.44 0.63
C SER A 4 21.47 24.01 -0.03
N GLU A 5 21.46 23.78 -1.35
CA GLU A 5 20.28 23.31 -2.10
C GLU A 5 20.15 21.77 -2.09
N THR A 6 21.28 21.07 -2.00
CA THR A 6 21.34 19.59 -2.06
C THR A 6 21.24 18.92 -0.69
N TRP A 7 21.57 19.64 0.39
CA TRP A 7 21.51 19.11 1.75
C TRP A 7 20.11 18.60 2.17
N PRO A 8 18.98 19.30 1.87
CA PRO A 8 17.65 18.78 2.19
C PRO A 8 17.33 17.47 1.45
N LEU A 9 17.75 17.35 0.19
CA LEU A 9 17.55 16.13 -0.60
C LEU A 9 18.38 14.97 -0.03
N ALA A 10 19.65 15.21 0.31
CA ALA A 10 20.50 14.22 0.97
C ALA A 10 19.92 13.80 2.32
N PHE A 11 19.39 14.75 3.10
CA PHE A 11 18.73 14.46 4.36
C PHE A 11 17.48 13.60 4.18
N ILE A 12 16.60 13.91 3.22
CA ILE A 12 15.41 13.10 2.92
C ILE A 12 15.81 11.68 2.51
N LEU A 13 16.83 11.54 1.67
CA LEU A 13 17.35 10.23 1.25
C LEU A 13 17.85 9.44 2.46
N ILE A 14 18.67 10.03 3.32
CA ILE A 14 19.24 9.35 4.48
C ILE A 14 18.14 9.04 5.51
N ALA A 15 17.26 9.99 5.80
CA ALA A 15 16.18 9.84 6.77
C ALA A 15 15.13 8.81 6.34
N GLY A 16 14.86 8.69 5.04
CA GLY A 16 14.00 7.63 4.50
C GLY A 16 14.71 6.28 4.38
N ALA A 17 15.97 6.27 3.97
CA ALA A 17 16.73 5.06 3.72
C ALA A 17 17.15 4.36 5.02
N LEU A 18 17.77 5.08 5.96
CA LEU A 18 18.38 4.45 7.15
C LEU A 18 17.38 3.62 7.96
N PRO A 19 16.20 4.13 8.36
CA PRO A 19 15.24 3.33 9.13
C PRO A 19 14.73 2.13 8.33
N THR A 20 14.42 2.33 7.04
CA THR A 20 13.93 1.27 6.15
C THR A 20 14.93 0.13 6.02
N TYR A 21 16.20 0.46 5.76
CA TYR A 21 17.25 -0.54 5.64
C TYR A 21 17.57 -1.18 6.99
N PHE A 22 17.59 -0.42 8.09
CA PHE A 22 17.83 -0.96 9.43
C PHE A 22 16.87 -2.10 9.77
N TRP A 23 15.55 -1.88 9.60
CA TRP A 23 14.55 -2.91 9.82
C TRP A 23 14.66 -4.07 8.83
N ARG A 24 15.00 -3.78 7.58
CA ARG A 24 15.20 -4.81 6.54
C ARG A 24 16.35 -5.76 6.88
N TRP A 25 17.50 -5.23 7.31
CA TRP A 25 18.64 -6.03 7.72
C TRP A 25 18.33 -6.84 8.98
N LEU A 26 17.65 -6.25 9.96
CA LEU A 26 17.20 -6.98 11.15
C LEU A 26 16.28 -8.14 10.77
N GLY A 27 15.34 -7.91 9.85
CA GLY A 27 14.46 -8.93 9.29
C GLY A 27 15.23 -10.09 8.64
N VAL A 28 16.24 -9.81 7.82
CA VAL A 28 17.07 -10.85 7.17
C VAL A 28 17.85 -11.68 8.20
N LEU A 29 18.43 -11.03 9.21
CA LEU A 29 19.19 -11.70 10.28
C LEU A 29 18.30 -12.61 11.15
N LEU A 30 17.06 -12.20 11.39
CA LEU A 30 16.09 -12.96 12.18
C LEU A 30 15.38 -14.04 11.34
N ALA A 31 15.10 -13.79 10.06
CA ALA A 31 14.35 -14.69 9.18
C ALA A 31 15.04 -16.06 9.03
N GLY A 32 16.37 -16.10 8.94
CA GLY A 32 17.11 -17.37 8.83
C GLY A 32 17.01 -18.28 10.06
N LYS A 33 16.53 -17.77 11.20
CA LYS A 33 16.38 -18.51 12.47
C LYS A 33 14.94 -18.88 12.78
N LEU A 34 13.98 -18.46 11.96
CA LEU A 34 12.54 -18.61 12.19
C LEU A 34 12.01 -19.75 11.32
N HIS A 35 11.51 -20.81 11.94
CA HIS A 35 10.86 -21.91 11.22
C HIS A 35 9.52 -21.45 10.65
N GLU A 36 9.26 -21.72 9.37
CA GLU A 36 8.02 -21.28 8.68
C GLU A 36 6.74 -21.78 9.35
N ASP A 37 6.80 -22.90 10.07
CA ASP A 37 5.66 -23.45 10.81
C ASP A 37 5.40 -22.79 12.17
N SER A 38 6.27 -21.88 12.61
CA SER A 38 6.16 -21.20 13.90
C SER A 38 4.84 -20.43 14.04
N GLU A 39 4.12 -20.69 15.13
CA GLU A 39 2.88 -19.97 15.46
C GLU A 39 3.11 -18.46 15.58
N LEU A 40 4.29 -18.04 16.08
CA LEU A 40 4.65 -16.63 16.17
C LEU A 40 4.71 -15.96 14.79
N LEU A 41 5.30 -16.63 13.80
CA LEU A 41 5.36 -16.10 12.43
C LEU A 41 3.97 -15.98 11.80
N LYS A 42 3.12 -16.99 12.02
CA LYS A 42 1.72 -16.97 11.55
C LYS A 42 0.97 -15.79 12.18
N TRP A 43 1.15 -15.57 13.49
CA TRP A 43 0.56 -14.42 14.20
C TRP A 43 1.07 -13.08 13.66
N VAL A 44 2.40 -12.90 13.52
CA VAL A 44 2.98 -11.66 12.96
C VAL A 44 2.47 -11.39 11.55
N LYS A 45 2.41 -12.42 10.70
CA LYS A 45 1.87 -12.30 9.32
C LYS A 45 0.41 -11.87 9.34
N ALA A 46 -0.41 -12.47 10.19
CA ALA A 46 -1.82 -12.12 10.34
C ALA A 46 -2.00 -10.68 10.82
N VAL A 47 -1.19 -10.22 11.79
CA VAL A 47 -1.18 -8.83 12.25
C VAL A 47 -0.80 -7.90 11.10
N ALA A 48 0.27 -8.19 10.37
CA ALA A 48 0.72 -7.36 9.26
C ALA A 48 -0.34 -7.22 8.16
N THR A 49 -1.01 -8.32 7.76
CA THR A 49 -2.08 -8.26 6.76
C THR A 49 -3.31 -7.51 7.28
N THR A 50 -3.64 -7.66 8.56
CA THR A 50 -4.78 -6.96 9.19
C THR A 50 -4.52 -5.45 9.29
N LEU A 51 -3.27 -5.04 9.58
CA LEU A 51 -2.87 -3.62 9.58
C LEU A 51 -3.08 -2.99 8.20
N ILE A 52 -2.62 -3.65 7.13
CA ILE A 52 -2.82 -3.16 5.75
C ILE A 52 -4.31 -3.08 5.43
N ALA A 53 -5.09 -4.11 5.74
CA ALA A 53 -6.53 -4.12 5.54
C ALA A 53 -7.23 -2.98 6.31
N GLY A 54 -6.81 -2.72 7.55
CA GLY A 54 -7.33 -1.62 8.37
C GLY A 54 -7.00 -0.25 7.80
N VAL A 55 -5.78 -0.04 7.28
CA VAL A 55 -5.41 1.20 6.59
C VAL A 55 -6.25 1.41 5.33
N ILE A 56 -6.44 0.36 4.52
CA ILE A 56 -7.31 0.43 3.33
C ILE A 56 -8.74 0.77 3.74
N ALA A 57 -9.30 0.07 4.74
CA ALA A 57 -10.65 0.34 5.24
C ALA A 57 -10.80 1.79 5.72
N ARG A 58 -9.79 2.34 6.41
CA ARG A 58 -9.77 3.75 6.81
C ARG A 58 -9.82 4.68 5.60
N LEU A 59 -9.04 4.44 4.55
CA LEU A 59 -9.06 5.27 3.34
C LEU A 59 -10.41 5.23 2.61
N VAL A 60 -11.11 4.09 2.67
CA VAL A 60 -12.42 3.93 2.02
C VAL A 60 -13.53 4.63 2.80
N LEU A 61 -13.60 4.38 4.11
CA LEU A 61 -14.67 4.87 4.98
C LEU A 61 -14.44 6.32 5.46
N PHE A 62 -13.19 6.66 5.76
CA PHE A 62 -12.76 7.95 6.31
C PHE A 62 -11.63 8.55 5.45
N PRO A 63 -11.98 8.98 4.22
CA PRO A 63 -11.03 9.47 3.23
C PRO A 63 -10.32 10.74 3.71
N ASN A 64 -9.11 10.98 3.19
CA ASN A 64 -8.38 12.23 3.39
C ASN A 64 -7.76 12.67 2.05
N GLY A 65 -7.50 13.97 1.91
CA GLY A 65 -6.95 14.54 0.68
C GLY A 65 -7.89 14.42 -0.52
N ALA A 66 -7.35 14.14 -1.71
CA ALA A 66 -8.10 14.08 -2.97
C ALA A 66 -9.25 13.06 -2.99
N LEU A 67 -9.19 12.02 -2.15
CA LEU A 67 -10.25 11.03 -2.05
C LEU A 67 -11.54 11.60 -1.44
N VAL A 68 -11.51 12.74 -0.74
CA VAL A 68 -12.68 13.34 -0.08
C VAL A 68 -13.79 13.69 -1.08
N GLU A 69 -13.42 14.10 -2.29
CA GLU A 69 -14.35 14.50 -3.35
C GLU A 69 -15.04 13.29 -4.01
N VAL A 70 -14.50 12.08 -3.84
CA VAL A 70 -15.04 10.86 -4.43
C VAL A 70 -16.12 10.25 -3.52
N PRO A 71 -17.35 10.02 -3.96
CA PRO A 71 -18.38 9.43 -3.10
C PRO A 71 -18.06 7.96 -2.75
N LEU A 72 -18.55 7.50 -1.58
CA LEU A 72 -18.23 6.17 -1.03
C LEU A 72 -18.55 5.01 -2.00
N TRP A 73 -19.69 5.08 -2.70
CA TRP A 73 -20.10 4.02 -3.62
C TRP A 73 -19.12 3.85 -4.80
N LEU A 74 -18.50 4.94 -5.28
CA LEU A 74 -17.46 4.88 -6.31
C LEU A 74 -16.20 4.19 -5.81
N ARG A 75 -15.82 4.44 -4.55
CA ARG A 75 -14.65 3.77 -3.95
C ARG A 75 -14.89 2.28 -3.81
N ILE A 76 -16.08 1.88 -3.37
CA ILE A 76 -16.47 0.47 -3.27
C ILE A 76 -16.49 -0.17 -4.67
N ALA A 77 -17.06 0.52 -5.68
CA ALA A 77 -17.10 0.04 -7.04
C ALA A 77 -15.69 -0.14 -7.63
N ALA A 78 -14.77 0.78 -7.37
CA ALA A 78 -13.40 0.66 -7.85
C ALA A 78 -12.62 -0.47 -7.19
N ILE A 79 -12.83 -0.71 -5.89
CA ILE A 79 -12.28 -1.88 -5.20
C ILE A 79 -12.84 -3.15 -5.83
N ALA A 80 -14.16 -3.25 -5.98
CA ALA A 80 -14.79 -4.40 -6.60
C ALA A 80 -14.27 -4.65 -8.03
N GLY A 81 -14.15 -3.59 -8.84
CA GLY A 81 -13.59 -3.65 -10.19
C GLY A 81 -12.15 -4.17 -10.20
N GLY A 82 -11.27 -3.61 -9.37
CA GLY A 82 -9.89 -4.08 -9.26
C GLY A 82 -9.78 -5.54 -8.80
N PHE A 83 -10.58 -5.93 -7.81
CA PHE A 83 -10.64 -7.32 -7.34
C PHE A 83 -11.12 -8.28 -8.42
N THR A 84 -12.17 -7.92 -9.17
CA THR A 84 -12.70 -8.80 -10.24
C THR A 84 -11.64 -9.10 -11.30
N ILE A 85 -10.81 -8.11 -11.65
CA ILE A 85 -9.75 -8.27 -12.64
C ILE A 85 -8.55 -9.01 -12.06
N ALA A 86 -8.20 -8.77 -10.79
CA ALA A 86 -7.12 -9.49 -10.10
C ALA A 86 -7.41 -10.99 -9.94
N PHE A 87 -8.67 -11.37 -9.65
CA PHE A 87 -9.08 -12.75 -9.37
C PHE A 87 -9.56 -13.53 -10.59
N MET A 88 -9.53 -12.92 -11.78
CA MET A 88 -9.87 -13.61 -13.01
C MET A 88 -8.87 -14.76 -13.26
N PRO A 89 -9.24 -15.88 -13.92
CA PRO A 89 -8.35 -17.03 -14.12
C PRO A 89 -7.04 -16.75 -14.89
N ARG A 90 -6.93 -15.57 -15.52
CA ARG A 90 -5.72 -15.04 -16.18
C ARG A 90 -5.34 -13.64 -15.65
N GLY A 91 -5.90 -13.26 -14.52
CA GLY A 91 -5.72 -11.97 -13.89
C GLY A 91 -4.30 -11.83 -13.35
N HIS A 92 -3.62 -10.75 -13.73
CA HIS A 92 -2.39 -10.34 -13.07
C HIS A 92 -2.75 -9.40 -11.93
N MET A 93 -2.11 -9.56 -10.76
CA MET A 93 -2.32 -8.65 -9.62
C MET A 93 -2.13 -7.19 -10.02
N LEU A 94 -1.14 -6.91 -10.87
CA LEU A 94 -0.90 -5.57 -11.44
C LEU A 94 -2.07 -5.07 -12.30
N ALA A 95 -2.66 -5.93 -13.13
CA ALA A 95 -3.81 -5.56 -13.95
C ALA A 95 -5.03 -5.18 -13.09
N GLY A 96 -5.23 -5.88 -11.98
CA GLY A 96 -6.28 -5.54 -11.00
C GLY A 96 -6.03 -4.20 -10.30
N ILE A 97 -4.78 -3.91 -9.93
CA ILE A 97 -4.40 -2.61 -9.33
C ILE A 97 -4.67 -1.49 -10.33
N VAL A 98 -4.16 -1.60 -11.55
CA VAL A 98 -4.35 -0.59 -12.61
C VAL A 98 -5.83 -0.38 -12.89
N ALA A 99 -6.62 -1.46 -12.95
CA ALA A 99 -8.04 -1.32 -13.15
C ALA A 99 -8.74 -0.58 -12.02
N GLY A 100 -8.43 -0.90 -10.76
CA GLY A 100 -8.98 -0.19 -9.60
C GLY A 100 -8.64 1.31 -9.63
N GLU A 101 -7.41 1.66 -9.97
CA GLU A 101 -6.98 3.05 -10.14
C GLU A 101 -7.74 3.75 -11.27
N VAL A 102 -7.87 3.11 -12.43
CA VAL A 102 -8.64 3.65 -13.56
C VAL A 102 -10.10 3.87 -13.16
N PHE A 103 -10.73 2.92 -12.48
CA PHE A 103 -12.10 3.07 -11.97
C PHE A 103 -12.23 4.24 -11.00
N LEU A 104 -11.27 4.44 -10.09
CA LEU A 104 -11.27 5.57 -9.17
C LEU A 104 -11.08 6.90 -9.90
N VAL A 105 -10.10 7.01 -10.78
CA VAL A 105 -9.77 8.26 -11.48
C VAL A 105 -10.87 8.65 -12.44
N VAL A 106 -11.36 7.71 -13.24
CA VAL A 106 -12.46 7.94 -14.17
C VAL A 106 -13.73 8.28 -13.40
N GLY A 107 -14.03 7.52 -12.35
CA GLY A 107 -15.18 7.79 -11.48
C GLY A 107 -15.11 9.17 -10.82
N ALA A 108 -13.93 9.59 -10.37
CA ALA A 108 -13.72 10.92 -9.82
C ALA A 108 -13.97 12.01 -10.87
N LEU A 109 -13.37 11.90 -12.07
CA LEU A 109 -13.53 12.89 -13.15
C LEU A 109 -14.97 13.06 -13.64
N PHE A 110 -15.79 12.00 -13.58
CA PHE A 110 -17.20 12.08 -13.97
C PHE A 110 -18.10 12.70 -12.89
N PHE A 111 -17.69 12.69 -11.62
CA PHE A 111 -18.48 13.16 -10.48
C PHE A 111 -17.94 14.43 -9.81
N SER A 112 -16.72 14.87 -10.15
CA SER A 112 -16.11 16.16 -9.79
C SER A 112 -16.58 17.27 -10.72
#